data_AF-A0A259FB12-F1
#
_entry.id   AF-A0A259FB12-F1
#
_cell.length_a   1.000
_cell.length_b   1.000
_cell.length_c   1.000
_cell.angle_alpha   90.00
_cell.angle_beta   90.00
_cell.angle_gamma   90.00
#
_symmetry.space_group_name_H-M   'P 1'
#
loop_
_entity.id
_entity.type
_entity.pdbx_description
1 polymer ?
#
loop_
_entity_poly.entity_id
_entity_poly.type
_entity_poly.pdbx_seq_one_letter_code
_entity_poly.pdbx_strand_id
1 'polypeptide(L)'
;MFEKIAFVFLGWLLGLLGPVIIDAIRRKRENDLGRLAIKTELANLRVKLAFASYTIEEHQGSMTRLKLKWVIKQLGLQPTDEQLASVTDTLKKLLEASDEELSQHFASRKGPPGKSLTLQRYNTPLLDARVSALWSFDTSSQRILLEIRSALDIAAEIIDRATHFTNLTFQKLENGNHQRAVENVTGCYDQYAAQAKRIVELIDEFQKITTA
;
A
#
# COMPACT_ATOMS: atom_id res chain seq x y z
N MET A 1 26.48 61.60 -2.71
CA MET A 1 27.30 60.70 -3.56
C MET A 1 27.32 59.28 -2.99
N PHE A 2 27.53 59.12 -1.68
CA PHE A 2 27.48 57.83 -0.98
C PHE A 2 26.16 57.06 -1.17
N GLU A 3 25.01 57.74 -1.13
CA GLU A 3 23.69 57.13 -1.35
C GLU A 3 23.56 56.44 -2.71
N LYS A 4 24.06 57.07 -3.79
CA LYS A 4 24.02 56.49 -5.14
C LYS A 4 24.89 55.23 -5.24
N ILE A 5 26.04 55.24 -4.57
CA ILE A 5 26.94 54.08 -4.50
C ILE A 5 26.27 52.95 -3.70
N ALA A 6 25.62 53.26 -2.57
CA ALA A 6 24.89 52.30 -1.76
C ALA A 6 23.75 51.63 -2.54
N PHE A 7 22.99 52.38 -3.35
CA PHE A 7 21.92 51.80 -4.19
C PHE A 7 22.46 50.85 -5.28
N VAL A 8 23.62 51.15 -5.87
CA VAL A 8 24.27 50.24 -6.84
C VAL A 8 24.71 48.95 -6.18
N PHE A 9 25.34 49.02 -5.00
CA PHE A 9 25.72 47.83 -4.24
C PHE A 9 24.50 47.02 -3.80
N LEU A 10 23.42 47.67 -3.39
CA LEU A 10 22.17 47.00 -3.01
C LEU A 10 21.55 46.27 -4.22
N GLY A 11 21.50 46.92 -5.38
CA GLY A 11 21.01 46.31 -6.61
C GLY A 11 21.83 45.10 -7.05
N TRP A 12 23.16 45.19 -6.92
CA TRP A 12 24.06 44.07 -7.22
C TRP A 12 23.87 42.90 -6.24
N LEU A 13 23.77 43.21 -4.94
CA LEU A 13 23.53 42.21 -3.90
C LEU A 13 22.18 41.51 -4.09
N LEU A 14 21.12 42.26 -4.42
CA LEU A 14 19.80 41.70 -4.73
C LEU A 14 19.82 40.86 -6.01
N GLY A 15 20.57 41.28 -7.04
CA GLY A 15 20.76 40.51 -8.26
C GLY A 15 21.49 39.18 -8.03
N LEU A 16 22.43 39.13 -7.09
CA LEU A 16 23.19 37.93 -6.75
C LEU A 16 22.43 37.00 -5.79
N LEU A 17 21.71 37.55 -4.80
CA LEU A 17 20.94 36.76 -3.83
C LEU A 17 19.58 36.31 -4.36
N GLY A 18 18.98 37.04 -5.30
CA GLY A 18 17.66 36.75 -5.86
C GLY A 18 17.51 35.31 -6.36
N PRO A 19 18.39 34.81 -7.25
CA PRO A 19 18.35 33.44 -7.73
C PRO A 19 18.47 32.40 -6.61
N VAL A 20 19.35 32.61 -5.64
CA VAL A 20 19.57 31.69 -4.52
C VAL A 20 18.31 31.57 -3.64
N ILE A 21 17.65 32.70 -3.36
CA ILE A 21 16.42 32.74 -2.56
C ILE A 21 15.28 32.05 -3.33
N ILE A 22 15.12 32.36 -4.62
CA ILE A 22 14.08 31.76 -5.47
C ILE A 22 14.28 30.25 -5.55
N ASP A 23 15.51 29.79 -5.77
CA ASP A 23 15.85 28.37 -5.82
C ASP A 23 15.58 27.67 -4.48
N ALA A 24 15.90 28.30 -3.36
CA ALA A 24 15.60 27.76 -2.04
C ALA A 24 14.09 27.61 -1.80
N ILE A 25 13.30 28.62 -2.16
CA ILE A 25 11.83 28.59 -2.06
C ILE A 25 11.26 27.50 -2.98
N ARG A 26 11.75 27.42 -4.22
CA ARG A 26 11.32 26.43 -5.20
C ARG A 26 11.62 25.01 -4.72
N ARG A 27 12.83 24.74 -4.26
CA ARG A 27 13.24 23.43 -3.71
C ARG A 27 12.39 23.03 -2.52
N LYS A 28 12.11 23.97 -1.60
CA LYS A 28 11.23 23.72 -0.45
C LYS A 28 9.82 23.29 -0.92
N ARG A 29 9.23 24.06 -1.84
CA ARG A 29 7.90 23.75 -2.40
C ARG A 29 7.87 22.41 -3.15
N GLU A 30 8.87 22.12 -3.97
CA GLU A 30 8.98 20.86 -4.72
C GLU A 30 9.10 19.65 -3.78
N ASN A 31 9.87 19.80 -2.69
CA ASN A 31 9.98 18.79 -1.64
C ASN A 31 8.64 18.59 -0.91
N ASP A 32 7.97 19.66 -0.49
CA ASP A 32 6.69 19.58 0.22
C ASP A 32 5.62 18.89 -0.64
N LEU A 33 5.53 19.25 -1.93
CA LEU A 33 4.64 18.60 -2.89
C LEU A 33 5.02 17.13 -3.12
N GLY A 34 6.33 16.81 -3.18
CA GLY A 34 6.81 15.44 -3.32
C GLY A 34 6.43 14.56 -2.12
N ARG A 35 6.61 15.08 -0.90
CA ARG A 35 6.22 14.39 0.33
C ARG A 35 4.71 14.16 0.38
N LEU A 36 3.92 15.17 0.03
CA LEU A 36 2.46 15.05 -0.03
C LEU A 36 2.03 13.97 -1.05
N ALA A 37 2.62 13.99 -2.25
CA ALA A 37 2.30 13.01 -3.28
C ALA A 37 2.58 11.56 -2.83
N ILE A 38 3.73 11.32 -2.18
CA ILE A 38 4.08 10.00 -1.62
C ILE A 38 3.08 9.62 -0.52
N LYS A 39 2.75 10.52 0.40
CA LYS A 39 1.76 10.26 1.47
C LYS A 39 0.39 9.85 0.90
N THR A 40 -0.08 10.56 -0.13
CA THR A 40 -1.35 10.26 -0.80
C THR A 40 -1.32 8.92 -1.54
N GLU A 41 -0.23 8.63 -2.27
CA GLU A 41 -0.05 7.34 -2.94
C GLU A 41 -0.08 6.18 -1.94
N LEU A 42 0.65 6.29 -0.83
CA LEU A 42 0.67 5.27 0.22
C LEU A 42 -0.68 5.12 0.92
N ALA A 43 -1.40 6.22 1.16
CA ALA A 43 -2.75 6.14 1.73
C ALA A 43 -3.71 5.34 0.83
N ASN A 44 -3.64 5.55 -0.48
CA ASN A 44 -4.42 4.79 -1.46
C ASN A 44 -3.98 3.31 -1.53
N LEU A 45 -2.66 3.07 -1.52
CA LEU A 45 -2.09 1.73 -1.53
C LEU A 45 -2.57 0.92 -0.31
N ARG A 46 -2.60 1.55 0.86
CA ARG A 46 -3.08 0.94 2.10
C ARG A 46 -4.49 0.35 1.95
N VAL A 47 -5.42 1.13 1.40
CA VAL A 47 -6.80 0.70 1.19
C VAL A 47 -6.87 -0.45 0.18
N LYS A 48 -6.13 -0.36 -0.93
CA LYS A 48 -6.05 -1.45 -1.93
C LYS A 48 -5.53 -2.75 -1.33
N LEU A 49 -4.48 -2.69 -0.51
CA LEU A 49 -3.89 -3.86 0.13
C LEU A 49 -4.77 -4.44 1.22
N ALA A 50 -5.46 -3.60 2.00
CA ALA A 50 -6.45 -4.06 2.97
C ALA A 50 -7.61 -4.80 2.27
N PHE A 51 -8.09 -4.28 1.15
CA PHE A 51 -9.12 -4.93 0.35
C PHE A 51 -8.60 -6.22 -0.32
N ALA A 52 -7.36 -6.24 -0.82
CA ALA A 52 -6.76 -7.45 -1.37
C ALA A 52 -6.64 -8.57 -0.33
N SER A 53 -6.25 -8.23 0.91
CA SER A 53 -6.24 -9.16 2.04
C SER A 53 -7.65 -9.67 2.35
N TYR A 54 -8.66 -8.79 2.34
CA TYR A 54 -10.07 -9.18 2.49
C TYR A 54 -10.50 -10.20 1.43
N THR A 55 -10.25 -9.93 0.15
CA THR A 55 -10.67 -10.79 -0.96
C THR A 55 -10.02 -12.18 -0.88
N ILE A 56 -8.75 -12.26 -0.48
CA ILE A 56 -8.06 -13.54 -0.32
C ILE A 56 -8.67 -14.36 0.81
N GLU A 57 -8.86 -13.73 1.97
CA GLU A 57 -9.39 -14.37 3.16
C GLU A 57 -10.87 -14.78 2.98
N GLU A 58 -11.64 -14.00 2.23
CA GLU A 58 -12.98 -14.37 1.78
C GLU A 58 -12.92 -15.58 0.83
N HIS A 59 -12.05 -15.54 -0.18
CA HIS A 59 -11.88 -16.64 -1.13
C HIS A 59 -11.42 -17.95 -0.47
N GLN A 60 -10.64 -17.88 0.60
CA GLN A 60 -10.21 -19.06 1.36
C GLN A 60 -11.25 -19.50 2.40
N GLY A 61 -12.22 -18.64 2.75
CA GLY A 61 -13.16 -18.85 3.84
C GLY A 61 -12.51 -18.79 5.23
N SER A 62 -11.35 -18.13 5.35
CA SER A 62 -10.52 -18.03 6.57
C SER A 62 -10.66 -16.68 7.28
N MET A 63 -11.63 -15.86 6.87
CA MET A 63 -11.93 -14.58 7.47
C MET A 63 -12.47 -14.75 8.90
N THR A 64 -11.91 -13.99 9.83
CA THR A 64 -12.35 -13.96 11.23
C THR A 64 -12.86 -12.56 11.59
N ARG A 65 -13.63 -12.44 12.68
CA ARG A 65 -14.06 -11.13 13.21
C ARG A 65 -12.90 -10.16 13.40
N LEU A 66 -11.75 -10.65 13.88
CA LEU A 66 -10.55 -9.83 14.09
C LEU A 66 -10.00 -9.29 12.77
N LYS A 67 -9.90 -10.15 11.75
CA LYS A 67 -9.45 -9.75 10.40
C LYS A 67 -10.43 -8.77 9.76
N LEU A 68 -11.74 -9.02 9.88
CA LEU A 68 -12.78 -8.14 9.35
C LEU A 68 -12.75 -6.74 10.01
N LYS A 69 -12.60 -6.69 11.35
CA LYS A 69 -12.42 -5.42 12.08
C LYS A 69 -11.17 -4.67 11.61
N TRP A 70 -10.07 -5.38 11.36
CA TRP A 70 -8.85 -4.78 10.82
C TRP A 70 -9.09 -4.17 9.43
N VAL A 71 -9.76 -4.89 8.51
CA VAL A 71 -10.10 -4.36 7.17
C VAL A 71 -10.96 -3.11 7.29
N ILE A 72 -12.05 -3.15 8.06
CA ILE A 72 -12.97 -2.01 8.25
C ILE A 72 -12.23 -0.79 8.79
N LYS A 73 -11.31 -0.98 9.75
CA LYS A 73 -10.48 0.10 10.26
C LYS A 73 -9.67 0.75 9.14
N GLN A 74 -9.03 -0.05 8.28
CA GLN A 74 -8.18 0.47 7.21
C GLN A 74 -8.97 1.20 6.13
N LEU A 75 -10.16 0.70 5.77
CA LEU A 75 -11.05 1.36 4.81
C LEU A 75 -11.58 2.70 5.36
N GLY A 76 -11.92 2.76 6.66
CA GLY A 76 -12.47 3.96 7.30
C GLY A 76 -11.48 5.12 7.49
N LEU A 77 -10.18 4.90 7.26
CA LEU A 77 -9.15 5.94 7.40
C LEU A 77 -8.96 6.77 6.12
N GLN A 78 -9.61 6.41 5.01
CA GLN A 78 -9.59 7.21 3.78
C GLN A 78 -10.87 8.06 3.70
N PRO A 79 -10.76 9.39 3.66
CA PRO A 79 -11.92 10.24 3.47
C PRO A 79 -12.42 10.17 2.02
N THR A 80 -13.73 10.33 1.85
CA THR A 80 -14.36 10.87 0.63
C THR A 80 -14.61 9.94 -0.57
N ASP A 81 -14.82 8.65 -0.38
CA ASP A 81 -15.33 7.77 -1.46
C ASP A 81 -16.65 7.10 -1.04
N GLU A 82 -17.75 7.47 -1.69
CA GLU A 82 -19.08 6.90 -1.44
C GLU A 82 -19.12 5.38 -1.66
N GLN A 83 -18.34 4.86 -2.61
CA GLN A 83 -18.26 3.42 -2.85
C GLN A 83 -17.55 2.72 -1.70
N LEU A 84 -16.43 3.28 -1.22
CA LEU A 84 -15.75 2.74 -0.04
C LEU A 84 -16.62 2.82 1.22
N ALA A 85 -17.41 3.89 1.37
CA ALA A 85 -18.36 4.01 2.47
C ALA A 85 -19.43 2.91 2.42
N SER A 86 -20.04 2.68 1.25
CA SER A 86 -21.03 1.62 1.05
C SER A 86 -20.46 0.22 1.34
N VAL A 87 -19.24 -0.07 0.87
CA VAL A 87 -18.56 -1.34 1.17
C VAL A 87 -18.30 -1.46 2.67
N THR A 88 -17.76 -0.41 3.28
CA THR A 88 -17.45 -0.38 4.72
C THR A 88 -18.69 -0.61 5.57
N ASP A 89 -19.82 -0.01 5.22
CA ASP A 89 -21.07 -0.19 5.96
C ASP A 89 -21.67 -1.58 5.77
N THR A 90 -21.49 -2.20 4.60
CA THR A 90 -21.83 -3.61 4.39
C THR A 90 -20.98 -4.52 5.28
N LEU A 91 -19.67 -4.27 5.35
CA LEU A 91 -18.76 -5.03 6.22
C LEU A 91 -19.07 -4.82 7.71
N LYS A 92 -19.50 -3.62 8.12
CA LYS A 92 -19.94 -3.36 9.50
C LYS A 92 -21.20 -4.13 9.86
N LYS A 93 -22.19 -4.23 8.95
CA LYS A 93 -23.38 -5.06 9.17
C LYS A 93 -23.03 -6.52 9.36
N LEU A 94 -22.04 -7.03 8.61
CA LEU A 94 -21.53 -8.40 8.82
C LEU A 94 -20.92 -8.61 10.21
N LEU A 95 -20.40 -7.55 10.87
CA LEU A 95 -19.93 -7.64 12.26
C LEU A 95 -21.07 -7.73 13.28
N GLU A 96 -22.32 -7.46 12.92
CA GLU A 96 -23.46 -7.58 13.85
C GLU A 96 -23.87 -9.05 14.03
N ALA A 97 -23.54 -9.91 13.07
CA ALA A 97 -23.77 -11.35 13.14
C ALA A 97 -22.95 -12.03 14.25
N SER A 98 -23.37 -13.21 14.70
CA SER A 98 -22.59 -14.04 15.63
C SER A 98 -21.31 -14.58 15.00
N ASP A 99 -20.38 -15.12 15.81
CA ASP A 99 -19.15 -15.71 15.27
C ASP A 99 -19.45 -16.97 14.44
N GLU A 100 -20.47 -17.73 14.83
CA GLU A 100 -20.95 -18.89 14.10
C GLU A 100 -21.53 -18.50 12.73
N GLU A 101 -22.40 -17.49 12.70
CA GLU A 101 -23.00 -16.96 11.46
C GLU A 101 -21.93 -16.40 10.52
N LEU A 102 -20.96 -15.66 11.07
CA LEU A 102 -19.86 -15.08 10.31
C LEU A 102 -18.95 -16.17 9.72
N SER A 103 -18.63 -17.20 10.50
CA SER A 103 -17.86 -18.36 10.03
C SER A 103 -18.60 -19.10 8.91
N GLN A 104 -19.91 -19.35 9.07
CA GLN A 104 -20.73 -19.97 8.04
C GLN A 104 -20.80 -19.11 6.77
N HIS A 105 -20.94 -17.79 6.92
CA HIS A 105 -20.95 -16.87 5.79
C HIS A 105 -19.67 -16.99 4.96
N PHE A 106 -18.50 -16.88 5.58
CA PHE A 106 -17.23 -16.95 4.84
C PHE A 106 -16.90 -18.37 4.37
N ALA A 107 -17.28 -19.41 5.10
CA ALA A 107 -17.17 -20.79 4.63
C ALA A 107 -17.99 -21.02 3.34
N SER A 108 -19.18 -20.41 3.23
CA SER A 108 -20.02 -20.48 2.01
C SER A 108 -19.45 -19.69 0.83
N ARG A 109 -18.58 -18.71 1.10
CA ARG A 109 -17.89 -17.88 0.09
C ARG A 109 -16.59 -18.48 -0.41
N LYS A 110 -16.11 -19.55 0.22
CA LYS A 110 -14.87 -20.24 -0.17
C LYS A 110 -14.91 -20.61 -1.65
N GLY A 111 -13.84 -20.26 -2.37
CA GLY A 111 -13.67 -20.60 -3.76
C GLY A 111 -13.80 -22.10 -3.99
N PRO A 112 -14.54 -22.55 -5.02
CA PRO A 112 -14.64 -23.97 -5.31
C PRO A 112 -13.27 -24.54 -5.71
N PRO A 113 -13.01 -25.83 -5.45
CA PRO A 113 -11.78 -26.47 -5.86
C PRO A 113 -11.48 -26.23 -7.35
N GLY A 114 -10.24 -25.88 -7.66
CA GLY A 114 -9.79 -25.63 -9.04
C GLY A 114 -10.10 -24.24 -9.61
N LYS A 115 -10.81 -23.36 -8.87
CA LYS A 115 -10.87 -21.93 -9.23
C LYS A 115 -9.78 -21.16 -8.50
N SER A 116 -8.91 -20.49 -9.25
CA SER A 116 -7.87 -19.61 -8.70
C SER A 116 -8.35 -18.16 -8.65
N LEU A 117 -7.99 -17.46 -7.58
CA LEU A 117 -8.05 -16.01 -7.49
C LEU A 117 -6.82 -15.41 -8.17
N THR A 118 -7.02 -14.42 -9.05
CA THR A 118 -5.89 -13.68 -9.63
C THR A 118 -5.41 -12.63 -8.64
N LEU A 119 -4.16 -12.76 -8.19
CA LEU A 119 -3.53 -11.76 -7.33
C LEU A 119 -3.14 -10.54 -8.16
N GLN A 120 -3.38 -9.35 -7.62
CA GLN A 120 -3.06 -8.08 -8.29
C GLN A 120 -1.69 -7.56 -7.83
N ARG A 121 -0.83 -7.18 -8.78
CA ARG A 121 0.41 -6.46 -8.49
C ARG A 121 0.13 -4.99 -8.28
N TYR A 122 0.57 -4.44 -7.15
CA TYR A 122 0.47 -3.02 -6.84
C TYR A 122 1.86 -2.38 -6.90
N ASN A 123 1.93 -1.19 -7.50
CA ASN A 123 3.16 -0.44 -7.65
C ASN A 123 3.05 0.93 -6.95
N THR A 124 4.19 1.55 -6.66
CA THR A 124 4.30 2.89 -6.07
C THR A 124 5.11 3.83 -6.97
N PRO A 125 4.58 4.18 -8.16
CA PRO A 125 5.34 4.95 -9.15
C PRO A 125 5.82 6.31 -8.62
N LEU A 126 5.10 6.98 -7.71
CA LEU A 126 5.56 8.25 -7.14
C LEU A 126 6.71 8.04 -6.17
N LEU A 127 6.65 6.99 -5.34
CA LEU A 127 7.79 6.60 -4.51
C LEU A 127 9.02 6.26 -5.36
N ASP A 128 8.83 5.49 -6.44
CA ASP A 128 9.92 5.04 -7.33
C ASP A 128 10.53 6.20 -8.14
N ALA A 129 9.68 7.07 -8.69
CA ALA A 129 10.14 8.22 -9.48
C ALA A 129 10.82 9.29 -8.62
N ARG A 130 10.53 9.34 -7.32
CA ARG A 130 11.01 10.37 -6.40
C ARG A 130 11.93 9.83 -5.32
N VAL A 131 12.79 8.86 -5.66
CA VAL A 131 13.90 8.43 -4.80
C VAL A 131 14.78 9.63 -4.38
N SER A 132 14.95 10.63 -5.25
CA SER A 132 15.65 11.88 -4.92
C SER A 132 14.91 12.75 -3.89
N ALA A 133 13.59 12.64 -3.77
CA ALA A 133 12.82 13.32 -2.72
C ALA A 133 12.86 12.58 -1.38
N LEU A 134 13.37 11.33 -1.32
CA LEU A 134 13.58 10.61 -0.06
C LEU A 134 14.51 11.39 0.86
N TRP A 135 15.53 12.04 0.30
CA TRP A 135 16.45 12.92 1.04
C TRP A 135 15.74 14.08 1.75
N SER A 136 14.54 14.45 1.31
CA SER A 136 13.76 15.45 2.01
C SER A 136 13.15 14.89 3.30
N PHE A 137 12.86 13.60 3.41
CA PHE A 137 12.36 13.01 4.65
C PHE A 137 13.46 12.86 5.71
N ASP A 138 13.07 12.77 6.98
CA ASP A 138 13.98 12.36 8.05
C ASP A 138 14.42 10.89 7.88
N THR A 139 15.52 10.51 8.51
CA THR A 139 16.10 9.17 8.40
C THR A 139 15.13 8.05 8.78
N SER A 140 14.25 8.26 9.77
CA SER A 140 13.28 7.24 10.20
C SER A 140 12.22 7.02 9.12
N SER A 141 11.68 8.10 8.56
CA SER A 141 10.75 8.05 7.43
C SER A 141 11.38 7.42 6.19
N GLN A 142 12.64 7.76 5.87
CA GLN A 142 13.36 7.15 4.75
C GLN A 142 13.48 5.63 4.91
N ARG A 143 13.85 5.16 6.11
CA ARG A 143 13.96 3.72 6.41
C ARG A 143 12.63 3.02 6.17
N ILE A 144 11.52 3.55 6.67
CA ILE A 144 10.20 2.93 6.49
C ILE A 144 9.78 2.90 5.02
N LEU A 145 10.05 3.97 4.25
CA LEU A 145 9.77 4.00 2.82
C LEU A 145 10.54 2.91 2.05
N LEU A 146 11.81 2.67 2.41
CA LEU A 146 12.61 1.58 1.85
C LEU A 146 12.09 0.20 2.28
N GLU A 147 11.65 0.06 3.53
CA GLU A 147 11.00 -1.17 4.01
C GLU A 147 9.69 -1.46 3.28
N ILE A 148 8.86 -0.44 3.00
CA ILE A 148 7.63 -0.56 2.19
C ILE A 148 7.97 -1.06 0.78
N ARG A 149 8.98 -0.46 0.14
CA ARG A 149 9.42 -0.87 -1.20
C ARG A 149 9.88 -2.33 -1.23
N SER A 150 10.76 -2.72 -0.31
CA SER A 150 11.22 -4.11 -0.18
C SER A 150 10.05 -5.07 0.06
N ALA A 151 9.08 -4.66 0.89
CA ALA A 151 7.90 -5.46 1.16
C ALA A 151 6.98 -5.62 -0.08
N LEU A 152 6.89 -4.61 -0.95
CA LEU A 152 6.19 -4.71 -2.24
C LEU A 152 6.91 -5.64 -3.22
N ASP A 153 8.24 -5.61 -3.26
CA ASP A 153 9.03 -6.53 -4.08
C ASP A 153 8.80 -7.99 -3.67
N ILE A 154 8.77 -8.28 -2.36
CA ILE A 154 8.41 -9.61 -1.84
C ILE A 154 6.98 -9.99 -2.24
N ALA A 155 6.02 -9.07 -2.15
CA ALA A 155 4.64 -9.32 -2.58
C ALA A 155 4.56 -9.65 -4.08
N ALA A 156 5.35 -8.94 -4.89
CA ALA A 156 5.47 -9.17 -6.32
C ALA A 156 6.03 -10.58 -6.64
N GLU A 157 7.04 -11.06 -5.90
CA GLU A 157 7.55 -12.42 -6.03
C GLU A 157 6.51 -13.49 -5.63
N ILE A 158 5.70 -13.23 -4.60
CA ILE A 158 4.60 -14.12 -4.21
C ILE A 158 3.58 -14.25 -5.35
N ILE A 159 3.24 -13.16 -6.03
CA ILE A 159 2.33 -13.17 -7.19
C ILE A 159 2.89 -14.02 -8.33
N ASP A 160 4.17 -13.87 -8.65
CA ASP A 160 4.80 -14.62 -9.72
C ASP A 160 4.81 -16.13 -9.41
N ARG A 161 5.07 -16.51 -8.15
CA ARG A 161 4.95 -17.90 -7.69
C ARG A 161 3.52 -18.42 -7.72
N ALA A 162 2.55 -17.63 -7.27
CA ALA A 162 1.13 -18.00 -7.32
C ALA A 162 0.69 -18.26 -8.77
N THR A 163 1.11 -17.39 -9.70
CA THR A 163 0.83 -17.52 -11.13
C THR A 163 1.48 -18.79 -11.69
N HIS A 164 2.73 -19.07 -11.34
CA HIS A 164 3.42 -20.28 -11.74
C HIS A 164 2.68 -21.54 -11.29
N PHE A 165 2.35 -21.67 -10.00
CA PHE A 165 1.63 -22.83 -9.49
C PHE A 165 0.22 -22.95 -10.04
N THR A 166 -0.46 -21.82 -10.26
CA THR A 166 -1.77 -21.80 -10.94
C THR A 166 -1.66 -22.35 -12.35
N ASN A 167 -0.64 -21.97 -13.12
CA ASN A 167 -0.43 -22.52 -14.47
C ASN A 167 -0.18 -24.03 -14.47
N LEU A 168 0.49 -24.55 -13.43
CA LEU A 168 0.70 -25.99 -13.26
C LEU A 168 -0.59 -26.77 -12.99
N THR A 169 -1.62 -26.16 -12.41
CA THR A 169 -2.90 -26.86 -12.16
C THR A 169 -3.66 -27.19 -13.45
N PHE A 170 -3.40 -26.45 -14.54
CA PHE A 170 -3.99 -26.72 -15.87
C PHE A 170 -3.22 -27.78 -16.67
N GLN A 171 -2.08 -28.25 -16.18
CA GLN A 171 -1.27 -29.27 -16.84
C GLN A 171 -1.60 -30.66 -16.32
N LYS A 172 -1.45 -31.69 -17.17
CA LYS A 172 -1.53 -33.09 -16.74
C LYS A 172 -0.28 -33.43 -15.94
N LEU A 173 -0.41 -33.41 -14.61
CA LEU A 173 0.67 -33.75 -13.69
C LEU A 173 0.48 -35.15 -13.12
N GLU A 174 1.51 -35.99 -13.18
CA GLU A 174 1.50 -37.34 -12.62
C GLU A 174 1.81 -37.34 -11.10
N ASN A 175 1.54 -38.47 -10.43
CA ASN A 175 2.04 -38.77 -9.08
C ASN A 175 1.66 -37.78 -7.96
N GLY A 176 0.43 -37.24 -7.98
CA GLY A 176 -0.05 -36.34 -6.93
C GLY A 176 0.53 -34.92 -6.98
N ASN A 177 1.30 -34.59 -8.02
CA ASN A 177 1.88 -33.25 -8.18
C ASN A 177 0.81 -32.17 -8.41
N HIS A 178 -0.38 -32.53 -8.92
CA HIS A 178 -1.51 -31.61 -9.01
C HIS A 178 -1.96 -31.12 -7.63
N GLN A 179 -2.11 -32.03 -6.67
CA GLN A 179 -2.50 -31.69 -5.30
C GLN A 179 -1.49 -30.74 -4.64
N ARG A 180 -0.18 -31.01 -4.83
CA ARG A 180 0.89 -30.13 -4.35
C ARG A 180 0.84 -28.74 -4.98
N ALA A 181 0.54 -28.65 -6.28
CA ALA A 181 0.38 -27.36 -6.95
C ALA A 181 -0.77 -26.55 -6.34
N VAL A 182 -1.92 -27.19 -6.07
CA VAL A 182 -3.08 -26.56 -5.40
C VAL A 182 -2.73 -26.10 -3.98
N GLU A 183 -2.03 -26.92 -3.20
CA GLU A 183 -1.55 -26.56 -1.85
C GLU A 183 -0.58 -25.37 -1.90
N ASN A 184 0.34 -25.35 -2.87
CA ASN A 184 1.27 -24.24 -3.05
C ASN A 184 0.57 -22.95 -3.46
N VAL A 185 -0.47 -23.01 -4.31
CA VAL A 185 -1.31 -21.83 -4.63
C VAL A 185 -1.95 -21.27 -3.35
N THR A 186 -2.53 -22.16 -2.53
CA THR A 186 -3.16 -21.77 -1.26
C THR A 186 -2.13 -21.14 -0.31
N GLY A 187 -0.93 -21.71 -0.20
CA GLY A 187 0.14 -21.13 0.60
C GLY A 187 0.62 -19.77 0.07
N CYS A 188 0.58 -19.54 -1.24
CA CYS A 188 0.89 -18.22 -1.81
C CYS A 188 -0.16 -17.17 -1.43
N TYR A 189 -1.44 -17.54 -1.36
CA TYR A 189 -2.50 -16.66 -0.89
C TYR A 189 -2.30 -16.24 0.57
N ASP A 190 -1.98 -17.20 1.46
CA ASP A 190 -1.71 -16.91 2.87
C ASP A 190 -0.53 -15.94 3.03
N GLN A 191 0.57 -16.21 2.29
CA GLN A 191 1.75 -15.36 2.28
C GLN A 191 1.43 -13.96 1.75
N TYR A 192 0.64 -13.87 0.68
CA TYR A 192 0.27 -12.58 0.11
C TYR A 192 -0.62 -11.77 1.06
N ALA A 193 -1.62 -12.38 1.69
CA ALA A 193 -2.49 -11.71 2.66
C ALA A 193 -1.68 -11.19 3.87
N ALA A 194 -0.77 -12.01 4.39
CA ALA A 194 0.14 -11.61 5.47
C ALA A 194 1.06 -10.45 5.04
N GLN A 195 1.61 -10.51 3.83
CA GLN A 195 2.49 -9.48 3.30
C GLN A 195 1.74 -8.16 3.04
N ALA A 196 0.52 -8.23 2.49
CA ALA A 196 -0.35 -7.07 2.30
C ALA A 196 -0.64 -6.37 3.64
N LYS A 197 -0.93 -7.15 4.70
CA LYS A 197 -1.11 -6.62 6.05
C LYS A 197 0.16 -5.96 6.58
N ARG A 198 1.33 -6.58 6.41
CA ARG A 198 2.62 -6.00 6.84
C ARG A 198 2.90 -4.67 6.15
N ILE A 199 2.63 -4.56 4.85
CA ILE A 199 2.80 -3.30 4.10
C ILE A 199 1.85 -2.22 4.64
N VAL A 200 0.59 -2.56 4.91
CA VAL A 200 -0.37 -1.64 5.54
C VAL A 200 0.12 -1.14 6.89
N GLU A 201 0.67 -2.01 7.73
CA GLU A 201 1.22 -1.64 9.03
C GLU A 201 2.43 -0.69 8.91
N LEU A 202 3.31 -0.92 7.92
CA LEU A 202 4.42 -0.01 7.61
C LEU A 202 3.92 1.38 7.15
N ILE A 203 2.86 1.42 6.33
CA ILE A 203 2.25 2.67 5.90
C ILE A 203 1.65 3.42 7.10
N ASP A 204 0.96 2.71 8.00
CA ASP A 204 0.42 3.30 9.22
C ASP A 204 1.54 3.86 10.14
N GLU A 205 2.68 3.16 10.23
CA GLU A 205 3.87 3.64 10.97
C GLU A 205 4.45 4.92 10.35
N PHE A 206 4.62 4.93 9.03
CA PHE A 206 5.08 6.10 8.27
C PHE A 206 4.17 7.32 8.46
N GLN A 207 2.84 7.12 8.42
CA GLN A 207 1.87 8.19 8.61
C GLN A 207 1.93 8.78 10.01
N LYS A 208 2.14 7.96 11.05
CA LYS A 208 2.29 8.43 12.44
C LYS A 208 3.50 9.33 12.61
N ILE A 209 4.66 8.90 12.10
CA ILE A 209 5.93 9.65 12.26
C ILE A 209 5.89 10.97 11.49
N THR A 210 5.23 11.00 10.33
CA THR A 210 5.21 12.20 9.48
C THR A 210 4.06 13.17 9.78
N THR A 211 3.20 12.87 10.75
CA THR A 211 2.13 13.74 11.25
C THR A 211 2.43 14.30 12.64
N ALA A 212 3.33 13.66 13.40
CA ALA A 212 3.91 14.18 14.63
C ALA A 212 4.91 15.31 14.35
#